data_AF-A0A101HDW8-F1
#
_entry.id   AF-A0A101HDW8-F1
#
_cell.length_a   1.000
_cell.length_b   1.000
_cell.length_c   1.000
_cell.angle_alpha   90.00
_cell.angle_beta   90.00
_cell.angle_gamma   90.00
#
_symmetry.space_group_name_H-M   'P 1'
#
loop_
_entity.id
_entity.type
_entity.pdbx_description
1 polymer ?
#
loop_
_entity_poly.entity_id
_entity_poly.type
_entity_poly.pdbx_seq_one_letter_code
_entity_poly.pdbx_strand_id
1 'polypeptide(L)'
;IANSYYREVFALPGRVKDPMSAGCNHLIANNQAVLLHSTGQFLAHMGWEKQPKAENPVQKTLFTELTAEEEQICQLLRQQETMQVNNLSIELNIPVTELFLTLLELEVKNVVKALPGGVYRLA
;
A
#
# COMPACT_ATOMS: atom_id res chain seq x y z
N ILE A 1 38.21 -0.39 -10.40
CA ILE A 1 37.38 -0.40 -11.62
C ILE A 1 36.00 -0.92 -11.23
N ALA A 2 34.88 -0.39 -11.70
CA ALA A 2 33.55 -0.84 -11.21
C ALA A 2 33.34 -2.37 -11.38
N ASN A 3 33.75 -2.94 -12.52
CA ASN A 3 33.72 -4.38 -12.77
C ASN A 3 34.62 -5.22 -11.84
N SER A 4 35.70 -4.65 -11.29
CA SER A 4 36.56 -5.38 -10.34
C SER A 4 35.91 -5.55 -8.96
N TYR A 5 34.84 -4.79 -8.68
CA TYR A 5 34.10 -4.84 -7.42
C TYR A 5 32.71 -5.46 -7.59
N TYR A 6 32.46 -6.17 -8.70
CA TYR A 6 31.16 -6.79 -9.01
C TYR A 6 29.99 -5.79 -8.91
N ARG A 7 30.23 -4.52 -9.23
CA ARG A 7 29.19 -3.51 -9.33
C ARG A 7 28.61 -3.53 -10.73
N GLU A 8 27.30 -3.40 -10.81
CA GLU A 8 26.62 -3.25 -12.10
C GLU A 8 27.05 -1.95 -12.77
N VAL A 9 27.38 -2.04 -14.05
CA VAL A 9 27.81 -0.92 -14.88
C VAL A 9 26.79 -0.77 -15.99
N PHE A 10 26.34 0.47 -16.20
CA PHE A 10 25.44 0.82 -17.29
C PHE A 10 26.13 1.79 -18.23
N ALA A 11 25.91 1.63 -19.53
CA ALA A 11 26.48 2.50 -20.56
C ALA A 11 25.39 2.98 -21.52
N LEU A 12 25.50 4.25 -21.93
CA LEU A 12 24.62 4.85 -22.91
C LEU A 12 25.11 4.51 -24.33
N PRO A 13 24.24 3.99 -25.21
CA PRO A 13 24.62 3.74 -26.59
C PRO A 13 24.77 5.08 -27.32
N GLY A 14 25.77 5.16 -28.19
CA GLY A 14 26.04 6.36 -29.00
C GLY A 14 26.39 6.03 -30.44
N ARG A 15 26.50 7.06 -31.29
CA ARG A 15 26.81 6.87 -32.71
C ARG A 15 28.21 6.28 -32.91
N VAL A 16 28.34 5.25 -33.74
CA VAL A 16 29.63 4.55 -33.98
C VAL A 16 30.73 5.46 -34.53
N LYS A 17 30.35 6.53 -35.25
CA LYS A 17 31.30 7.50 -35.83
C LYS A 17 31.79 8.56 -34.84
N ASP A 18 31.18 8.64 -33.65
CA ASP A 18 31.54 9.64 -32.66
C ASP A 18 32.66 9.09 -31.74
N PRO A 19 33.84 9.74 -31.67
CA PRO A 19 34.93 9.30 -30.81
C PRO A 19 34.54 9.23 -29.34
N MET A 20 33.60 10.08 -28.88
CA MET A 20 33.16 10.08 -27.47
C MET A 20 32.23 8.89 -27.15
N SER A 21 31.59 8.30 -28.16
CA SER A 21 30.70 7.14 -28.00
C SER A 21 31.44 5.80 -28.09
N ALA A 22 32.65 5.78 -28.66
CA ALA A 22 33.42 4.56 -28.89
C ALA A 22 33.67 3.76 -27.60
N GLY A 23 33.97 4.44 -26.49
CA GLY A 23 34.21 3.79 -25.19
C GLY A 23 32.96 3.12 -24.61
N CYS A 24 31.83 3.83 -24.57
CA CYS A 24 30.56 3.27 -24.08
C CYS A 24 30.12 2.08 -24.95
N ASN A 25 30.21 2.21 -26.28
CA ASN A 25 29.86 1.13 -27.20
C ASN A 25 30.77 -0.09 -27.03
N HIS A 26 32.06 0.11 -26.75
CA HIS A 26 32.99 -1.00 -26.47
C HIS A 26 32.65 -1.75 -25.18
N LEU A 27 32.28 -1.03 -24.11
CA LEU A 27 31.85 -1.65 -22.85
C LEU A 27 30.59 -2.50 -23.02
N ILE A 28 29.62 -2.01 -23.81
CA ILE A 28 28.39 -2.75 -24.14
C ILE A 28 28.74 -4.00 -24.97
N ALA A 29 29.58 -3.86 -26.00
CA ALA A 29 29.97 -4.96 -26.89
C ALA A 29 30.72 -6.09 -26.17
N ASN A 30 31.49 -5.76 -25.14
CA ASN A 30 32.24 -6.74 -24.35
C ASN A 30 31.44 -7.33 -23.18
N ASN A 31 30.13 -7.06 -23.08
CA ASN A 31 29.30 -7.43 -21.92
C ASN A 31 29.85 -6.92 -20.57
N GLN A 32 30.58 -5.80 -20.61
CA GLN A 32 31.14 -5.15 -19.44
C GLN A 32 30.20 -4.09 -18.86
N ALA A 33 29.17 -3.69 -19.61
CA ALA A 33 28.12 -2.80 -19.17
C ALA A 33 26.78 -3.18 -19.81
N VAL A 34 25.70 -2.99 -19.06
CA VAL A 34 24.32 -3.14 -19.54
C VAL A 34 23.93 -1.88 -20.31
N LEU A 35 23.23 -2.05 -21.43
CA LEU A 35 22.73 -0.93 -22.24
C LEU A 35 21.62 -0.19 -21.48
N LEU A 36 21.81 1.11 -21.28
CA LEU A 36 20.81 1.97 -20.66
C LEU A 36 19.91 2.61 -21.73
N HIS A 37 18.69 2.08 -21.90
CA HIS A 37 17.72 2.62 -22.87
C HIS A 37 16.70 3.57 -22.24
N SER A 38 16.21 3.26 -21.04
CA SER A 38 15.22 4.08 -20.33
C SER A 38 15.43 4.07 -18.83
N THR A 39 14.96 5.12 -18.15
CA THR A 39 14.95 5.22 -16.69
C THR A 39 14.07 4.16 -16.05
N GLY A 40 12.95 3.80 -16.68
CA GLY A 40 12.06 2.73 -16.20
C GLY A 40 12.73 1.36 -16.18
N GLN A 41 13.45 1.00 -17.26
CA GLN A 41 14.19 -0.26 -17.33
C GLN A 41 15.33 -0.30 -16.31
N PHE A 42 16.00 0.82 -16.09
CA PHE A 42 17.01 0.95 -15.04
C PHE A 42 16.43 0.71 -13.65
N LEU A 43 15.30 1.34 -13.32
CA LEU A 43 14.63 1.14 -12.04
C LEU A 43 14.20 -0.32 -11.85
N ALA A 44 13.66 -0.96 -12.89
CA ALA A 44 13.29 -2.38 -12.85
C ALA A 44 14.52 -3.29 -12.64
N HIS A 45 15.61 -3.04 -13.38
CA HIS A 45 16.85 -3.81 -13.27
C HIS A 45 17.47 -3.72 -11.87
N MET A 46 17.46 -2.51 -11.28
CA MET A 46 17.95 -2.28 -9.92
C MET A 46 16.98 -2.78 -8.83
N GLY A 47 15.78 -3.25 -9.18
CA GLY A 47 14.74 -3.60 -8.22
C GLY A 47 14.20 -2.39 -7.45
N TRP A 48 14.33 -1.18 -8.00
CA TRP A 48 13.87 0.09 -7.43
C TRP A 48 12.48 0.47 -7.93
N GLU A 49 11.68 -0.53 -8.30
CA GLU A 49 10.28 -0.29 -8.59
C GLU A 49 9.63 0.32 -7.36
N LYS A 50 8.96 1.46 -7.55
CA LYS A 50 8.15 2.03 -6.48
C LYS A 50 7.11 0.98 -6.14
N GLN A 51 7.17 0.46 -4.92
CA GLN A 51 6.03 -0.27 -4.40
C GLN A 51 4.80 0.61 -4.57
N PRO A 52 3.64 0.03 -4.96
CA PRO A 52 2.40 0.78 -4.99
C PRO A 52 2.31 1.52 -3.66
N LYS A 53 2.20 2.85 -3.75
CA LYS A 53 2.19 3.72 -2.59
C LYS A 53 1.13 3.15 -1.65
N ALA A 54 1.52 2.66 -0.48
CA ALA A 54 0.57 2.27 0.54
C ALA A 54 -0.39 3.45 0.67
N GLU A 55 -1.69 3.18 0.55
CA GLU A 55 -2.71 4.22 0.60
C GLU A 55 -2.40 5.13 1.79
N ASN A 56 -2.26 6.43 1.54
CA ASN A 56 -1.98 7.38 2.60
C ASN A 56 -3.00 7.12 3.73
N PRO A 57 -2.57 6.93 4.99
CA PRO A 57 -3.52 6.68 6.06
C PRO A 57 -4.50 7.85 6.09
N VAL A 58 -5.76 7.56 5.80
CA VAL A 58 -6.83 8.55 5.82
C VAL A 58 -6.88 9.09 7.24
N GLN A 59 -6.58 10.38 7.43
CA GLN A 59 -6.63 11.03 8.72
C GLN A 59 -8.06 10.94 9.25
N LYS A 60 -8.29 10.02 10.19
CA LYS A 60 -9.57 9.88 10.87
C LYS A 60 -9.82 11.16 11.65
N THR A 61 -11.01 11.74 11.48
CA THR A 61 -11.47 12.84 12.33
C THR A 61 -11.45 12.37 13.78
N LEU A 62 -10.66 13.06 14.61
CA LEU A 62 -10.31 12.62 15.96
C LEU A 62 -11.50 12.61 16.94
N PHE A 63 -12.61 13.27 16.56
CA PHE A 63 -13.81 13.43 17.39
C PHE A 63 -15.08 13.36 16.52
N THR A 64 -15.57 12.16 16.24
CA THR A 64 -17.00 11.99 16.01
C THR A 64 -17.69 12.05 17.37
N GLU A 65 -18.73 12.87 17.52
CA GLU A 65 -19.62 12.79 18.67
C GLU A 65 -20.31 11.42 18.61
N LEU A 66 -19.75 10.46 19.36
CA LEU A 66 -20.26 9.12 19.48
C LEU A 66 -21.18 9.07 20.69
N THR A 67 -22.33 8.43 20.55
CA THR A 67 -23.19 8.09 21.68
C THR A 67 -22.49 7.02 22.53
N ALA A 68 -22.96 6.83 23.78
CA ALA A 68 -22.39 5.81 24.67
C ALA A 68 -22.43 4.40 24.05
N GLU A 69 -23.47 4.10 23.27
CA GLU A 69 -23.62 2.82 22.56
C GLU A 69 -22.64 2.68 21.39
N GLU A 70 -22.48 3.74 20.59
CA GLU A 70 -21.53 3.78 19.48
C GLU A 70 -20.07 3.62 19.96
N GLU A 71 -19.75 4.21 21.12
CA GLU A 71 -18.43 4.10 21.72
C GLU A 71 -18.10 2.66 22.16
N GLN A 72 -19.07 1.95 22.74
CA GLN A 72 -18.89 0.54 23.12
C GLN A 72 -18.63 -0.35 21.89
N ILE A 73 -19.36 -0.14 20.79
CA ILE A 73 -19.13 -0.85 19.53
C ILE A 73 -17.71 -0.57 19.01
N CYS A 74 -17.29 0.68 19.01
CA CYS A 74 -15.96 1.08 18.56
C CYS A 74 -14.86 0.49 19.44
N GLN A 75 -15.04 0.41 20.76
CA GLN A 75 -14.07 -0.18 21.68
C GLN A 75 -13.88 -1.68 21.43
N LEU A 76 -14.97 -2.44 21.21
CA LEU A 76 -14.88 -3.85 20.85
C LEU A 76 -14.16 -4.07 19.51
N LEU A 77 -14.49 -3.27 18.49
CA LEU A 77 -13.81 -3.34 17.18
C LEU A 77 -12.36 -2.84 17.21
N ARG A 78 -11.94 -2.08 18.25
CA ARG A 78 -10.53 -1.75 18.49
C ARG A 78 -9.76 -2.93 19.07
N GLN A 79 -10.40 -3.72 19.94
CA GLN A 79 -9.79 -4.90 20.54
C GLN A 79 -9.74 -6.08 19.57
N GLN A 80 -10.77 -6.23 18.73
CA GLN A 80 -10.84 -7.25 17.68
C GLN A 80 -10.96 -6.58 16.31
N GLU A 81 -9.92 -6.74 15.48
CA GLU A 81 -9.78 -6.05 14.18
C GLU A 81 -10.97 -6.26 13.23
N THR A 82 -11.65 -7.40 13.33
CA THR A 82 -12.86 -7.74 12.56
C THR A 82 -13.82 -8.56 13.41
N MET A 83 -15.12 -8.26 13.40
CA MET A 83 -16.13 -9.03 14.15
C MET A 83 -17.43 -9.20 13.36
N GLN A 84 -18.10 -10.35 13.52
CA GLN A 84 -19.44 -10.58 12.95
C GLN A 84 -20.53 -9.86 13.75
N VAL A 85 -21.58 -9.43 13.05
CA VAL A 85 -22.74 -8.74 13.65
C VAL A 85 -23.40 -9.53 14.79
N ASN A 86 -23.48 -10.85 14.66
CA ASN A 86 -24.07 -11.72 15.69
C ASN A 86 -23.20 -11.76 16.95
N ASN A 87 -21.88 -11.74 16.81
CA ASN A 87 -20.97 -11.73 17.96
C ASN A 87 -21.02 -10.37 18.67
N LEU A 88 -21.09 -9.27 17.91
CA LEU A 88 -21.32 -7.93 18.47
C LEU A 88 -22.61 -7.88 19.28
N SER A 89 -23.69 -8.47 18.78
CA SER A 89 -24.98 -8.55 19.48
C SER A 89 -24.88 -9.31 20.81
N ILE A 90 -24.10 -10.39 20.85
CA ILE A 90 -23.90 -11.19 22.08
C ILE A 90 -23.05 -10.41 23.11
N GLU A 91 -21.92 -9.84 22.69
CA GLU A 91 -20.99 -9.12 23.57
C GLU A 91 -21.60 -7.84 24.15
N LEU A 92 -22.36 -7.10 23.34
CA LEU A 92 -23.01 -5.86 23.75
C LEU A 92 -24.38 -6.08 24.39
N ASN A 93 -24.93 -7.30 24.29
CA ASN A 93 -26.29 -7.63 24.73
C ASN A 93 -27.36 -6.71 24.09
N ILE A 94 -27.17 -6.34 22.82
CA ILE A 94 -28.07 -5.50 22.03
C ILE A 94 -28.73 -6.37 20.96
N PRO A 95 -30.05 -6.27 20.72
CA PRO A 95 -30.70 -7.02 19.64
C PRO A 95 -30.14 -6.62 18.27
N VAL A 96 -29.91 -7.63 17.42
CA VAL A 96 -29.29 -7.47 16.09
C VAL A 96 -29.96 -6.36 15.25
N THR A 97 -31.28 -6.19 15.36
CA THR A 97 -32.03 -5.16 14.65
C THR A 97 -31.65 -3.74 15.04
N GLU A 98 -31.45 -3.47 16.32
CA GLU A 98 -31.02 -2.15 16.81
C GLU A 98 -29.54 -1.92 16.48
N LEU A 99 -28.73 -2.96 16.61
CA LEU A 99 -27.31 -2.93 16.27
C LEU A 99 -27.06 -2.65 14.78
N PHE A 100 -27.93 -3.12 13.88
CA PHE A 100 -27.82 -2.80 12.45
C PHE A 100 -28.06 -1.32 12.16
N LEU A 101 -28.99 -0.67 12.88
CA LEU A 101 -29.26 0.76 12.71
C LEU A 101 -28.06 1.60 13.17
N THR A 102 -27.49 1.28 14.34
CA THR A 102 -26.31 1.99 14.86
C THR A 102 -25.06 1.74 14.01
N LEU A 103 -24.85 0.52 13.52
CA LEU A 103 -23.75 0.23 12.60
C LEU A 103 -23.88 0.97 11.25
N LEU A 104 -25.10 1.13 10.75
CA LEU A 104 -25.36 1.93 9.55
C LEU A 104 -25.03 3.41 9.78
N GLU A 105 -25.42 3.98 10.91
CA GLU A 105 -25.06 5.35 11.28
C GLU A 105 -23.54 5.53 11.39
N LEU A 106 -22.85 4.57 12.01
CA LEU A 106 -21.39 4.54 12.09
C LEU A 106 -20.70 4.38 10.73
N GLU A 107 -21.31 3.67 9.79
CA GLU A 107 -20.83 3.54 8.42
C GLU A 107 -20.98 4.85 7.65
N VAL A 108 -22.10 5.56 7.81
CA VAL A 108 -22.30 6.90 7.24
C VAL A 108 -21.31 7.91 7.82
N LYS A 109 -21.00 7.81 9.12
CA LYS A 109 -19.93 8.59 9.78
C LYS A 109 -18.52 8.15 9.37
N ASN A 110 -18.40 7.10 8.55
CA ASN A 110 -17.14 6.53 8.07
C ASN A 110 -16.21 6.06 9.20
N VAL A 111 -16.79 5.61 10.31
CA VAL A 111 -16.08 5.08 11.50
C VAL A 111 -15.90 3.58 11.38
N VAL A 112 -16.91 2.89 10.84
CA VAL A 112 -16.94 1.43 10.67
C VAL A 112 -17.15 1.12 9.19
N LYS A 113 -16.60 0.00 8.72
CA LYS A 113 -16.72 -0.49 7.35
C LYS A 113 -17.32 -1.90 7.35
N ALA A 114 -18.36 -2.09 6.55
CA ALA A 114 -18.94 -3.41 6.30
C ALA A 114 -18.07 -4.22 5.33
N LEU A 115 -17.81 -5.46 5.70
CA LEU A 115 -17.14 -6.47 4.88
C LEU A 115 -18.15 -7.55 4.46
N PRO A 116 -17.90 -8.24 3.34
CA PRO A 116 -18.73 -9.36 2.91
C PRO A 116 -18.90 -10.41 4.03
N GLY A 117 -20.12 -10.95 4.17
CA GLY A 117 -20.43 -11.95 5.20
C GLY A 117 -20.89 -11.39 6.54
N GLY A 118 -21.32 -10.12 6.60
CA GLY A 118 -21.86 -9.51 7.82
C GLY A 118 -20.79 -9.25 8.88
N VAL A 119 -19.56 -9.03 8.43
CA VAL A 119 -18.40 -8.71 9.27
C VAL A 119 -18.18 -7.20 9.23
N TYR A 120 -17.82 -6.62 10.36
CA TYR A 120 -17.52 -5.19 10.49
C TYR A 120 -16.10 -5.01 11.02
N ARG A 121 -15.44 -3.95 10.55
CA ARG A 121 -14.15 -3.47 11.08
C ARG A 121 -14.18 -1.97 11.23
N LEU A 122 -13.27 -1.42 12.04
CA LEU A 122 -13.02 0.02 12.00
C LEU A 122 -12.47 0.40 10.63
N ALA A 123 -13.01 1.48 10.05
CA ALA A 123 -12.60 2.00 8.74
C ALA A 123 -11.08 2.21 8.69
#